data_AF-A0A9N9NM06-F1
#
_entry.id   AF-A0A9N9NM06-F1
#
_cell.length_a   1.000
_cell.length_b   1.000
_cell.length_c   1.000
_cell.angle_alpha   90.00
_cell.angle_beta   90.00
_cell.angle_gamma   90.00
#
_symmetry.space_group_name_H-M   'P 1'
#
loop_
_entity.id
_entity.type
_entity.pdbx_description
1 polymer ?
#
loop_
_entity_poly.entity_id
_entity_poly.type
_entity_poly.pdbx_seq_one_letter_code
_entity_poly.pdbx_strand_id
1 'polypeptide(L)'
;MKSFIFTLIFVLITSPSGFSRDTNNDDACARISTGYEQSNRDPEFSANYSDVKACFEAFPYDREIAENTIETIKKTLQGFFVYLSQAKEEPKQGYSFRSVDLIKELDSLLLKNYTSEFQFMLNVNNLIAELKDPHLRFIPLCYQKFIYSQQLSLYSVINKEGVQIIKIFDDEIDSNNVDCEVTHIDGRPSMEVIKEFAEERIDVSKDSGVRFNDALASLRINEIGDRIISARMFTLRNVLPEKSSIEYSLLCANDINTTFTREWKIGSVYYDRFNTTDDFRNAFCLKNEIIDESVNVSKMFEPKIYNKPMVECEL
;
A
#
# COMPACT_ATOMS: atom_id res chain seq x y z
N MET A 1 -2.41 7.18 -81.82
CA MET A 1 -2.78 6.32 -80.68
C MET A 1 -2.25 7.03 -79.44
N LYS A 2 -3.13 7.68 -78.67
CA LYS A 2 -2.77 8.52 -77.51
C LYS A 2 -2.55 7.61 -76.30
N SER A 3 -1.35 7.61 -75.72
CA SER A 3 -1.06 6.90 -74.47
C SER A 3 -1.13 7.89 -73.31
N PHE A 4 -2.12 7.71 -72.43
CA PHE A 4 -2.25 8.44 -71.17
C PHE A 4 -1.34 7.75 -70.13
N ILE A 5 -0.36 8.49 -69.59
CA ILE A 5 0.34 8.10 -68.36
C ILE A 5 -0.42 8.76 -67.20
N PHE A 6 -1.07 7.93 -66.38
CA PHE A 6 -1.71 8.34 -65.14
C PHE A 6 -0.64 8.54 -64.05
N THR A 7 -0.47 9.77 -63.59
CA THR A 7 0.31 10.08 -62.38
C THR A 7 -0.57 9.81 -61.16
N LEU A 8 -0.27 8.77 -60.39
CA LEU A 8 -0.93 8.48 -59.12
C LEU A 8 -0.29 9.35 -58.02
N ILE A 9 -1.02 10.36 -57.52
CA ILE A 9 -0.62 11.13 -56.35
C ILE A 9 -1.13 10.40 -55.11
N PHE A 10 -0.22 9.81 -54.33
CA PHE A 10 -0.53 9.31 -52.99
C PHE A 10 -0.56 10.51 -52.03
N VAL A 11 -1.76 10.96 -51.66
CA VAL A 11 -1.95 11.87 -50.52
C VAL A 11 -1.88 11.01 -49.26
N LEU A 12 -0.77 11.11 -48.53
CA LEU A 12 -0.66 10.60 -47.16
C LEU A 12 -1.53 11.48 -46.26
N ILE A 13 -2.77 11.04 -46.03
CA ILE A 13 -3.59 11.55 -44.93
C ILE A 13 -3.04 10.89 -43.67
N THR A 14 -2.16 11.59 -42.95
CA THR A 14 -1.85 11.26 -41.57
C THR A 14 -3.08 11.62 -40.74
N SER A 15 -3.96 10.65 -40.52
CA SER A 15 -4.97 10.75 -39.47
C SER A 15 -4.24 10.94 -38.14
N PRO A 16 -4.57 11.95 -37.33
CA PRO A 16 -4.13 11.96 -35.95
C PRO A 16 -4.73 10.71 -35.31
N SER A 17 -3.88 9.83 -34.80
CA SER A 17 -4.28 8.72 -33.92
C SER A 17 -4.80 9.33 -32.62
N GLY A 18 -6.01 9.89 -32.66
CA GLY A 18 -6.80 10.12 -31.47
C GLY A 18 -7.04 8.75 -30.85
N PHE A 19 -6.39 8.49 -29.71
CA PHE A 19 -6.78 7.40 -28.83
C PHE A 19 -8.28 7.57 -28.55
N SER A 20 -9.09 6.70 -29.14
CA SER A 20 -10.52 6.66 -28.89
C SER A 20 -10.70 6.13 -27.47
N ARG A 21 -11.04 7.02 -26.52
CA ARG A 21 -11.39 6.66 -25.15
C ARG A 21 -12.69 5.87 -25.20
N ASP A 22 -12.61 4.58 -24.94
CA ASP A 22 -13.80 3.77 -24.67
C ASP A 22 -14.26 4.12 -23.25
N THR A 23 -15.24 5.02 -23.13
CA THR A 23 -15.89 5.34 -21.85
C THR A 23 -16.87 4.22 -21.51
N ASN A 24 -16.35 3.00 -21.35
CA ASN A 24 -17.14 1.89 -20.88
C ASN A 24 -17.32 2.11 -19.37
N ASN A 25 -18.54 2.47 -18.95
CA ASN A 25 -18.85 2.83 -17.57
C ASN A 25 -18.56 1.69 -16.57
N ASP A 26 -18.34 0.47 -17.10
CA ASP A 26 -18.01 -0.74 -16.35
C ASP A 26 -16.51 -0.91 -16.05
N ASP A 27 -15.60 -0.27 -16.79
CA ASP A 27 -14.14 -0.40 -16.56
C ASP A 27 -13.70 0.49 -15.37
N ALA A 28 -13.33 -0.17 -14.27
CA ALA A 28 -12.94 0.51 -13.03
C ALA A 28 -11.63 1.30 -13.16
N CYS A 29 -10.65 0.79 -13.90
CA CYS A 29 -9.40 1.53 -14.14
C CYS A 29 -9.67 2.77 -15.00
N ALA A 30 -10.59 2.67 -15.97
CA ALA A 30 -11.01 3.81 -16.79
C ALA A 30 -11.72 4.90 -15.96
N ARG A 31 -12.54 4.53 -14.97
CA ARG A 31 -13.17 5.49 -14.04
C ARG A 31 -12.14 6.25 -13.22
N ILE A 32 -11.09 5.58 -12.72
CA ILE A 32 -10.00 6.24 -11.99
C ILE A 32 -9.29 7.27 -12.88
N SER A 33 -8.85 6.85 -14.06
CA SER A 33 -8.13 7.70 -15.01
C SER A 33 -8.98 8.90 -15.47
N THR A 34 -10.26 8.64 -15.76
CA THR A 34 -11.22 9.69 -16.14
C THR A 34 -11.45 10.68 -14.99
N GLY A 35 -11.57 10.19 -13.75
CA GLY A 35 -11.72 11.04 -12.57
C GLY A 35 -10.51 11.97 -12.38
N TYR A 36 -9.30 11.46 -12.59
CA TYR A 36 -8.07 12.27 -12.52
C TYR A 36 -8.01 13.33 -13.62
N GLU A 37 -8.40 13.00 -14.85
CA GLU A 37 -8.45 13.99 -15.93
C GLU A 37 -9.55 15.05 -15.68
N GLN A 38 -10.70 14.64 -15.14
CA GLN A 38 -11.80 15.55 -14.78
C GLN A 38 -11.45 16.48 -13.62
N SER A 39 -10.55 16.08 -12.72
CA SER A 39 -10.00 16.97 -11.69
C SER A 39 -9.01 18.00 -12.28
N ASN A 40 -8.81 18.03 -13.60
CA ASN A 40 -7.74 18.77 -14.27
C ASN A 40 -6.35 18.36 -13.76
N ARG A 41 -6.16 17.07 -13.47
CA ARG A 41 -4.90 16.50 -13.00
C ARG A 41 -4.44 17.10 -11.67
N ASP A 42 -5.40 17.34 -10.78
CA ASP A 42 -5.16 17.85 -9.43
C ASP A 42 -4.14 16.95 -8.69
N PRO A 43 -3.01 17.49 -8.19
CA PRO A 43 -2.08 16.71 -7.37
C PRO A 43 -2.71 16.15 -6.09
N GLU A 44 -3.81 16.74 -5.62
CA GLU A 44 -4.58 16.29 -4.45
C GLU A 44 -5.71 15.31 -4.80
N PHE A 45 -5.83 14.91 -6.07
CA PHE A 45 -6.82 13.95 -6.51
C PHE A 45 -6.74 12.64 -5.71
N SER A 46 -7.89 12.21 -5.20
CA SER A 46 -8.04 10.93 -4.52
C SER A 46 -8.93 10.01 -5.34
N ALA A 47 -8.41 8.84 -5.70
CA ALA A 47 -9.22 7.80 -6.34
C ALA A 47 -10.26 7.23 -5.36
N ASN A 48 -11.39 6.77 -5.90
CA ASN A 48 -12.39 6.07 -5.10
C ASN A 48 -11.89 4.66 -4.74
N TYR A 49 -12.03 4.27 -3.47
CA TYR A 49 -11.63 2.94 -2.98
C TYR A 49 -12.26 1.79 -3.78
N SER A 50 -13.55 1.89 -4.08
CA SER A 50 -14.27 0.83 -4.79
C SER A 50 -13.78 0.65 -6.23
N ASP A 51 -13.41 1.75 -6.90
CA ASP A 51 -12.83 1.69 -8.25
C ASP A 51 -11.43 1.09 -8.24
N VAL A 52 -10.59 1.45 -7.26
CA VAL A 52 -9.24 0.86 -7.12
C VAL A 52 -9.32 -0.63 -6.86
N LYS A 53 -10.19 -1.04 -5.93
CA LYS A 53 -10.44 -2.46 -5.64
C LYS A 53 -10.92 -3.21 -6.89
N ALA A 54 -11.91 -2.68 -7.60
CA ALA A 54 -12.44 -3.30 -8.81
C ALA A 54 -11.40 -3.35 -9.95
N CYS A 55 -10.56 -2.32 -10.09
CA CYS A 55 -9.47 -2.29 -11.08
C CYS A 55 -8.44 -3.40 -10.81
N PHE A 56 -8.05 -3.61 -9.54
CA PHE A 56 -7.17 -4.73 -9.17
C PHE A 56 -7.83 -6.10 -9.34
N GLU A 57 -9.11 -6.23 -9.02
CA GLU A 57 -9.85 -7.49 -9.14
C GLU A 57 -10.28 -7.83 -10.57
N ALA A 58 -10.09 -6.91 -11.53
CA ALA A 58 -10.47 -7.11 -12.93
C ALA A 58 -9.64 -8.19 -13.65
N PHE A 59 -8.46 -8.55 -13.13
CA PHE A 59 -7.63 -9.60 -13.69
C PHE A 59 -8.06 -10.97 -13.16
N PRO A 60 -8.63 -11.85 -14.01
CA PRO A 60 -9.07 -13.16 -13.57
C PRO A 60 -7.89 -14.01 -13.12
N TYR A 61 -8.14 -14.88 -12.14
CA TYR A 61 -7.14 -15.85 -11.71
C TYR A 61 -6.80 -16.82 -12.85
N ASP A 62 -5.51 -16.91 -13.20
CA ASP A 62 -4.97 -17.87 -14.15
C ASP A 62 -4.13 -18.91 -13.38
N ARG A 63 -4.55 -20.17 -13.46
CA ARG A 63 -3.91 -21.27 -12.75
C ARG A 63 -2.50 -21.56 -13.27
N GLU A 64 -2.27 -21.47 -14.58
CA GLU A 64 -0.96 -21.76 -15.16
C GLU A 64 0.07 -20.69 -14.74
N ILE A 65 -0.34 -19.42 -14.75
CA ILE A 65 0.49 -18.31 -14.24
C ILE A 65 0.78 -18.51 -12.74
N ALA A 66 -0.23 -18.89 -11.95
CA ALA A 66 -0.06 -19.13 -10.52
C ALA A 66 0.92 -20.28 -10.24
N GLU A 67 0.78 -21.42 -10.93
CA GLU A 67 1.68 -22.57 -10.82
C GLU A 67 3.11 -22.20 -11.19
N ASN A 68 3.32 -21.51 -12.31
CA ASN A 68 4.63 -21.02 -12.74
C ASN A 68 5.25 -20.03 -11.73
N THR A 69 4.44 -19.16 -11.15
CA THR A 69 4.87 -18.20 -10.12
C THR A 69 5.35 -18.93 -8.88
N ILE A 70 4.55 -19.85 -8.34
CA ILE A 70 4.90 -20.65 -7.16
C ILE A 70 6.17 -21.47 -7.40
N GLU A 71 6.27 -22.14 -8.54
CA GLU A 71 7.47 -22.93 -8.87
C GLU A 71 8.72 -22.07 -8.99
N THR A 72 8.61 -20.86 -9.56
CA THR A 72 9.73 -19.91 -9.63
C THR A 72 10.17 -19.44 -8.26
N ILE A 73 9.21 -19.10 -7.38
CA ILE A 73 9.51 -18.69 -6.01
C ILE A 73 10.16 -19.84 -5.24
N LYS A 74 9.61 -21.07 -5.32
CA LYS A 74 10.16 -22.25 -4.66
C LYS A 74 11.61 -22.51 -5.08
N LYS A 75 11.90 -22.50 -6.39
CA LYS A 75 13.27 -22.68 -6.90
C LYS A 75 14.21 -21.60 -6.40
N THR A 76 13.75 -20.35 -6.37
CA THR A 76 14.54 -19.21 -5.86
C THR A 76 14.84 -19.38 -4.36
N LEU A 77 13.84 -19.69 -3.55
CA LEU A 77 14.01 -19.94 -2.12
C LEU A 77 14.97 -21.10 -1.86
N GLN A 78 14.80 -22.22 -2.56
CA GLN A 78 15.65 -23.40 -2.40
C GLN A 78 17.10 -23.16 -2.84
N GLY A 79 17.32 -22.33 -3.86
CA GLY A 79 18.65 -22.03 -4.37
C GLY A 79 19.39 -20.93 -3.62
N PHE A 80 18.68 -19.94 -3.07
CA PHE A 80 19.29 -18.69 -2.59
C PHE A 80 18.90 -18.27 -1.17
N PHE A 81 17.76 -18.72 -0.63
CA PHE A 81 17.34 -18.30 0.71
C PHE A 81 17.97 -19.19 1.79
N VAL A 82 19.08 -18.70 2.35
CA VAL A 82 19.90 -19.43 3.32
C VAL A 82 19.17 -19.79 4.63
N TYR A 83 18.07 -19.11 4.94
CA TYR A 83 17.27 -19.34 6.15
C TYR A 83 16.03 -20.20 5.92
N LEU A 84 15.90 -20.85 4.75
CA LEU A 84 14.72 -21.65 4.40
C LEU A 84 14.42 -22.78 5.40
N SER A 85 15.45 -23.46 5.93
CA SER A 85 15.26 -24.50 6.95
C SER A 85 14.85 -23.90 8.29
N GLN A 86 15.48 -22.79 8.68
CA GLN A 86 15.21 -22.09 9.93
C GLN A 86 13.82 -21.45 9.97
N ALA A 87 13.25 -21.09 8.83
CA ALA A 87 11.88 -20.58 8.75
C ALA A 87 10.84 -21.57 9.32
N LYS A 88 11.15 -22.87 9.28
CA LYS A 88 10.28 -23.95 9.79
C LYS A 88 10.42 -24.19 11.29
N GLU A 89 11.46 -23.64 11.91
CA GLU A 89 11.73 -23.85 13.32
C GLU A 89 10.80 -22.97 14.16
N GLU A 90 10.41 -23.49 15.32
CA GLU A 90 9.65 -22.70 16.28
C GLU A 90 10.45 -21.46 16.72
N PRO A 91 9.79 -20.29 16.83
CA PRO A 91 10.45 -19.09 17.33
C PRO A 91 11.04 -19.34 18.71
N LYS A 92 12.23 -18.77 18.95
CA LYS A 92 12.80 -18.76 20.30
C LYS A 92 11.87 -18.01 21.25
N GLN A 93 11.93 -18.36 22.53
CA GLN A 93 11.17 -17.67 23.57
C GLN A 93 11.38 -16.15 23.48
N GLY A 94 10.27 -15.41 23.50
CA GLY A 94 10.26 -13.95 23.37
C GLY A 94 9.93 -13.43 21.97
N TYR A 95 9.89 -14.28 20.95
CA TYR A 95 9.44 -13.93 19.61
C TYR A 95 8.01 -14.43 19.33
N SER A 96 7.22 -13.64 18.60
CA SER A 96 5.80 -13.88 18.34
C SER A 96 5.45 -14.17 16.88
N PHE A 97 6.44 -14.33 15.99
CA PHE A 97 6.20 -14.69 14.58
C PHE A 97 5.84 -16.17 14.45
N ARG A 98 5.22 -16.58 13.34
CA ARG A 98 4.84 -17.98 13.11
C ARG A 98 6.00 -18.78 12.50
N SER A 99 6.13 -20.06 12.85
CA SER A 99 6.96 -21.01 12.09
C SER A 99 6.27 -21.33 10.74
N VAL A 100 7.00 -21.24 9.64
CA VAL A 100 6.45 -21.33 8.28
C VAL A 100 7.22 -22.37 7.47
N ASP A 101 6.53 -23.43 7.04
CA ASP A 101 7.04 -24.30 5.98
C ASP A 101 6.76 -23.67 4.62
N LEU A 102 7.59 -22.69 4.25
CA LEU A 102 7.39 -21.88 3.04
C LEU A 102 7.08 -22.72 1.80
N ILE A 103 7.81 -23.81 1.57
CA ILE A 103 7.62 -24.63 0.37
C ILE A 103 6.24 -25.31 0.39
N LYS A 104 5.87 -25.92 1.51
CA LYS A 104 4.57 -26.58 1.67
C LYS A 104 3.41 -25.59 1.63
N GLU A 105 3.60 -24.41 2.20
CA GLU A 105 2.55 -23.40 2.25
C GLU A 105 2.33 -22.70 0.92
N LEU A 106 3.39 -22.46 0.15
CA LEU A 106 3.30 -22.02 -1.24
C LEU A 106 2.50 -23.04 -2.07
N ASP A 107 2.76 -24.34 -1.91
CA ASP A 107 1.96 -25.40 -2.57
C ASP A 107 0.48 -25.35 -2.14
N SER A 108 0.23 -25.06 -0.85
CA SER A 108 -1.13 -24.95 -0.31
C SER A 108 -1.91 -23.75 -0.87
N LEU A 109 -1.23 -22.70 -1.35
CA LEU A 109 -1.90 -21.58 -2.01
C LEU A 109 -2.57 -22.03 -3.32
N LEU A 110 -1.99 -22.98 -4.08
CA LEU A 110 -2.57 -23.49 -5.35
C LEU A 110 -3.84 -24.34 -5.16
N LEU A 111 -4.16 -24.69 -3.92
CA LEU A 111 -5.38 -25.42 -3.53
C LEU A 111 -6.53 -24.48 -3.15
N LYS A 112 -6.26 -23.19 -2.97
CA LYS A 112 -7.27 -22.19 -2.63
C LYS A 112 -8.05 -21.76 -3.88
N ASN A 113 -9.31 -21.38 -3.68
CA ASN A 113 -10.17 -20.84 -4.74
C ASN A 113 -10.00 -19.33 -4.81
N TYR A 114 -9.27 -18.86 -5.83
CA TYR A 114 -9.11 -17.44 -6.13
C TYR A 114 -10.04 -17.01 -7.24
N THR A 115 -10.61 -15.81 -7.12
CA THR A 115 -11.40 -15.20 -8.19
C THR A 115 -10.57 -14.29 -9.07
N SER A 116 -9.52 -13.67 -8.53
CA SER A 116 -8.64 -12.76 -9.23
C SER A 116 -7.16 -13.08 -8.99
N GLU A 117 -6.32 -12.69 -9.95
CA GLU A 117 -4.86 -12.77 -9.82
C GLU A 117 -4.37 -11.91 -8.63
N PHE A 118 -4.99 -10.74 -8.41
CA PHE A 118 -4.72 -9.88 -7.25
C PHE A 118 -4.79 -10.62 -5.92
N GLN A 119 -5.86 -11.37 -5.66
CA GLN A 119 -6.03 -12.12 -4.41
C GLN A 119 -4.94 -13.19 -4.23
N PHE A 120 -4.56 -13.87 -5.31
CA PHE A 120 -3.47 -14.84 -5.30
C PHE A 120 -2.14 -14.18 -4.97
N MET A 121 -1.78 -13.11 -5.69
CA MET A 121 -0.51 -12.40 -5.51
C MET A 121 -0.38 -11.77 -4.13
N LEU A 122 -1.47 -11.22 -3.58
CA LEU A 122 -1.51 -10.69 -2.22
C LEU A 122 -1.30 -11.79 -1.18
N ASN A 123 -1.89 -12.98 -1.37
CA ASN A 123 -1.66 -14.10 -0.46
C ASN A 123 -0.23 -14.65 -0.51
N VAL A 124 0.40 -14.63 -1.69
CA VAL A 124 1.83 -14.97 -1.82
C VAL A 124 2.69 -13.94 -1.07
N ASN A 125 2.42 -12.64 -1.25
CA ASN A 125 3.10 -11.56 -0.53
C ASN A 125 2.96 -11.72 0.99
N ASN A 126 1.73 -11.93 1.48
CA ASN A 126 1.45 -12.10 2.90
C ASN A 126 2.17 -13.32 3.48
N LEU A 127 2.18 -14.46 2.78
CA LEU A 127 2.88 -15.67 3.24
C LEU A 127 4.39 -15.42 3.42
N ILE A 128 5.02 -14.71 2.48
CA ILE A 128 6.44 -14.35 2.60
C ILE A 128 6.65 -13.36 3.75
N ALA A 129 5.76 -12.38 3.90
CA ALA A 129 5.80 -11.38 4.97
C ALA A 129 5.68 -11.99 6.38
N GLU A 130 5.09 -13.17 6.54
CA GLU A 130 4.99 -13.86 7.83
C GLU A 130 6.35 -14.23 8.45
N LEU A 131 7.41 -14.31 7.64
CA LEU A 131 8.78 -14.58 8.13
C LEU A 131 9.39 -13.42 8.91
N LYS A 132 8.81 -12.22 8.78
CA LYS A 132 9.29 -10.99 9.42
C LYS A 132 10.76 -10.68 9.07
N ASP A 133 11.13 -10.94 7.82
CA ASP A 133 12.45 -10.71 7.26
C ASP A 133 12.39 -9.60 6.19
N PRO A 134 12.90 -8.39 6.47
CA PRO A 134 12.85 -7.28 5.52
C PRO A 134 13.70 -7.52 4.25
N HIS A 135 14.57 -8.54 4.24
CA HIS A 135 15.41 -8.90 3.10
C HIS A 135 14.78 -9.95 2.19
N LEU A 136 13.71 -10.63 2.64
CA LEU A 136 12.96 -11.57 1.81
C LEU A 136 11.57 -11.01 1.54
N ARG A 137 11.35 -10.51 0.33
CA ARG A 137 10.07 -9.92 -0.07
C ARG A 137 9.63 -10.45 -1.43
N PHE A 138 8.35 -10.80 -1.54
CA PHE A 138 7.67 -10.94 -2.81
C PHE A 138 6.82 -9.69 -3.02
N ILE A 139 7.20 -8.81 -3.93
CA ILE A 139 6.52 -7.52 -4.13
C ILE A 139 5.67 -7.60 -5.40
N PRO A 140 4.34 -7.68 -5.29
CA PRO A 140 3.46 -7.68 -6.45
C PRO A 140 3.31 -6.23 -6.98
N LEU A 141 4.32 -5.73 -7.69
CA LEU A 141 4.42 -4.33 -8.13
C LEU A 141 3.20 -3.84 -8.91
N CYS A 142 2.53 -4.71 -9.68
CA CYS A 142 1.26 -4.45 -10.37
C CYS A 142 0.17 -3.92 -9.41
N TYR A 143 0.15 -4.40 -8.17
CA TYR A 143 -0.89 -4.12 -7.17
C TYR A 143 -0.43 -3.17 -6.05
N GLN A 144 0.76 -2.56 -6.18
CA GLN A 144 1.31 -1.56 -5.26
C GLN A 144 1.54 -0.21 -5.98
N LYS A 145 0.57 0.20 -6.82
CA LYS A 145 0.62 1.47 -7.57
C LYS A 145 -0.12 2.63 -6.90
N PHE A 146 -0.83 2.37 -5.82
CA PHE A 146 -1.56 3.37 -5.04
C PHE A 146 -1.04 3.41 -3.62
N ILE A 147 -1.13 4.60 -3.02
CA ILE A 147 -0.85 4.82 -1.60
C ILE A 147 -2.14 5.24 -0.93
N TYR A 148 -2.40 4.66 0.23
CA TYR A 148 -3.61 4.86 1.00
C TYR A 148 -3.22 5.59 2.29
N SER A 149 -3.67 6.82 2.46
CA SER A 149 -3.40 7.65 3.64
C SER A 149 -4.68 7.94 4.42
N GLN A 150 -4.65 7.76 5.74
CA GLN A 150 -5.70 8.24 6.65
C GLN A 150 -5.54 9.74 6.98
N GLN A 151 -4.52 10.41 6.42
CA GLN A 151 -4.24 11.84 6.64
C GLN A 151 -4.10 12.20 8.13
N LEU A 152 -3.69 11.21 8.93
CA LEU A 152 -3.37 11.34 10.33
C LEU A 152 -2.23 10.37 10.67
N SER A 153 -1.60 10.60 11.82
CA SER A 153 -0.54 9.75 12.33
C SER A 153 -0.73 9.51 13.81
N LEU A 154 -0.42 8.28 14.26
CA LEU A 154 -0.64 7.82 15.63
C LEU A 154 0.70 7.60 16.31
N TYR A 155 0.79 7.81 17.61
CA TYR A 155 1.98 7.49 18.40
C TYR A 155 1.59 6.85 19.73
N SER A 156 2.54 6.19 20.38
CA SER A 156 2.31 5.57 21.69
C SER A 156 3.08 6.29 22.79
N VAL A 157 2.43 6.44 23.95
CA VAL A 157 3.02 7.02 25.16
C VAL A 157 2.59 6.25 26.40
N ILE A 158 3.33 6.43 27.49
CA ILE A 158 2.91 6.01 28.83
C ILE A 158 2.15 7.16 29.47
N ASN A 159 0.92 6.92 29.91
CA ASN A 159 0.12 7.91 30.63
C ASN A 159 0.59 8.06 32.09
N LYS A 160 -0.06 8.94 32.87
CA LYS A 160 0.34 9.23 34.25
C LYS A 160 0.17 8.03 35.18
N GLU A 161 -0.71 7.10 34.83
CA GLU A 161 -1.01 5.87 35.55
C GLU A 161 -0.05 4.73 35.19
N GLY A 162 0.93 4.97 34.31
CA GLY A 162 1.90 3.96 33.86
C GLY A 162 1.35 3.02 32.78
N VAL A 163 0.21 3.34 32.18
CA VAL A 163 -0.43 2.55 31.13
C VAL A 163 0.00 3.06 29.76
N GLN A 164 0.38 2.13 28.88
CA GLN A 164 0.67 2.45 27.49
C GLN A 164 -0.62 2.71 26.72
N ILE A 165 -0.72 3.88 26.08
CA ILE A 165 -1.87 4.31 25.29
C ILE A 165 -1.44 4.73 23.88
N ILE A 166 -2.43 4.92 22.99
CA ILE A 166 -2.24 5.44 21.63
C ILE A 166 -2.83 6.84 21.56
N LYS A 167 -2.14 7.77 20.91
CA LYS A 167 -2.57 9.15 20.70
C LYS A 167 -2.40 9.57 19.25
N ILE A 168 -3.10 10.63 18.85
CA ILE A 168 -2.89 11.27 17.54
C ILE A 168 -1.67 12.19 17.62
N PHE A 169 -0.65 11.89 16.81
CA PHE A 169 0.56 12.70 16.69
C PHE A 169 0.32 13.93 15.82
N ASP A 170 -0.38 13.73 14.71
CA ASP A 170 -0.71 14.78 13.75
C ASP A 170 -1.98 14.38 13.00
N ASP A 171 -2.80 15.37 12.67
CA ASP A 171 -4.05 15.24 11.90
C ASP A 171 -4.11 16.37 10.88
N GLU A 172 -4.04 16.02 9.60
CA GLU A 172 -4.01 16.97 8.49
C GLU A 172 -5.40 17.58 8.22
N ILE A 173 -6.47 16.95 8.71
CA ILE A 173 -7.86 17.37 8.48
C ILE A 173 -8.41 18.16 9.66
N ASP A 174 -8.18 17.69 10.89
CA ASP A 174 -8.65 18.34 12.11
C ASP A 174 -7.58 18.37 13.20
N SER A 175 -6.86 19.49 13.26
CA SER A 175 -5.78 19.68 14.24
C SER A 175 -6.24 19.65 15.70
N ASN A 176 -7.55 19.75 15.99
CA ASN A 176 -8.05 19.66 17.37
C ASN A 176 -7.95 18.24 17.94
N ASN A 177 -7.77 17.23 17.09
CA ASN A 177 -7.61 15.85 17.50
C ASN A 177 -6.19 15.52 18.00
N VAL A 178 -5.21 16.40 17.75
CA VAL A 178 -3.82 16.19 18.16
C VAL A 178 -3.73 16.03 19.68
N ASP A 179 -2.93 15.06 20.12
CA ASP A 179 -2.73 14.63 21.51
C ASP A 179 -3.95 14.00 22.21
N CYS A 180 -5.10 13.87 21.53
CA CYS A 180 -6.20 13.06 22.03
C CYS A 180 -5.82 11.58 22.03
N GLU A 181 -6.27 10.85 23.06
CA GLU A 181 -6.11 9.41 23.15
C GLU A 181 -7.06 8.72 22.16
N VAL A 182 -6.53 7.84 21.33
CA VAL A 182 -7.34 6.92 20.53
C VAL A 182 -7.69 5.75 21.42
N THR A 183 -8.94 5.68 21.88
CA THR A 183 -9.39 4.61 22.78
C THR A 183 -9.80 3.37 21.98
N HIS A 184 -10.49 3.57 20.86
CA HIS A 184 -10.98 2.49 20.01
C HIS A 184 -10.73 2.78 18.52
N ILE A 185 -10.55 1.70 17.77
CA ILE A 185 -10.48 1.67 16.31
C ILE A 185 -11.49 0.63 15.84
N ASP A 186 -12.46 1.03 15.02
CA ASP A 186 -13.58 0.19 14.60
C ASP A 186 -14.28 -0.52 15.77
N GLY A 187 -14.51 0.21 16.87
CA GLY A 187 -15.13 -0.31 18.09
C GLY A 187 -14.27 -1.27 18.93
N ARG A 188 -13.03 -1.58 18.52
CA ARG A 188 -12.10 -2.43 19.29
C ARG A 188 -11.03 -1.59 20.00
N PRO A 189 -10.49 -2.02 21.15
CA PRO A 189 -9.43 -1.28 21.85
C PRO A 189 -8.25 -0.97 20.92
N SER A 190 -7.84 0.29 20.85
CA SER A 190 -6.84 0.76 19.88
C SER A 190 -5.52 0.00 19.99
N MET A 191 -5.04 -0.23 21.21
CA MET A 191 -3.80 -0.95 21.48
C MET A 191 -3.82 -2.39 20.94
N GLU A 192 -4.97 -3.07 21.03
CA GLU A 192 -5.14 -4.42 20.50
C GLU A 192 -5.09 -4.40 18.97
N VAL A 193 -5.82 -3.49 18.34
CA VAL A 193 -5.85 -3.34 16.88
C VAL A 193 -4.47 -3.01 16.30
N ILE A 194 -3.72 -2.11 16.92
CA ILE A 194 -2.37 -1.76 16.46
C ILE A 194 -1.41 -2.93 16.62
N LYS A 195 -1.48 -3.67 17.74
CA LYS A 195 -0.65 -4.87 17.94
C LYS A 195 -0.97 -5.95 16.91
N GLU A 196 -2.24 -6.25 16.68
CA GLU A 196 -2.67 -7.21 15.65
C GLU A 196 -2.17 -6.79 14.28
N PHE A 197 -2.35 -5.52 13.90
CA PHE A 197 -1.83 -5.00 12.63
C PHE A 197 -0.31 -5.16 12.52
N ALA A 198 0.44 -4.84 13.58
CA ALA A 198 1.90 -4.98 13.60
C ALA A 198 2.34 -6.45 13.47
N GLU A 199 1.65 -7.37 14.13
CA GLU A 199 1.96 -8.80 14.05
C GLU A 199 1.58 -9.41 12.70
N GLU A 200 0.47 -8.99 12.10
CA GLU A 200 -0.03 -9.58 10.86
C GLU A 200 0.58 -8.94 9.61
N ARG A 201 0.70 -7.62 9.57
CA ARG A 201 0.92 -6.87 8.32
C ARG A 201 2.32 -6.30 8.16
N ILE A 202 3.04 -6.09 9.26
CA ILE A 202 4.38 -5.53 9.20
C ILE A 202 5.39 -6.67 9.12
N ASP A 203 6.23 -6.63 8.09
CA ASP A 203 7.19 -7.68 7.73
C ASP A 203 8.62 -7.34 8.16
N VAL A 204 8.81 -6.24 8.89
CA VAL A 204 10.12 -5.76 9.31
C VAL A 204 10.47 -6.25 10.71
N SER A 205 11.57 -7.00 10.84
CA SER A 205 12.10 -7.52 12.10
C SER A 205 11.26 -8.60 12.79
N LYS A 206 11.96 -9.57 13.37
CA LYS A 206 11.39 -10.62 14.23
C LYS A 206 10.94 -10.11 15.60
N ASP A 207 11.43 -8.96 16.04
CA ASP A 207 11.04 -8.30 17.29
C ASP A 207 9.66 -7.61 17.16
N SER A 208 8.72 -7.94 18.05
CA SER A 208 7.36 -7.38 18.04
C SER A 208 7.30 -5.90 18.44
N GLY A 209 8.22 -5.45 19.30
CA GLY A 209 8.33 -4.04 19.67
C GLY A 209 8.75 -3.17 18.49
N VAL A 210 9.68 -3.66 17.66
CA VAL A 210 10.07 -3.00 16.41
C VAL A 210 8.88 -2.88 15.46
N ARG A 211 8.15 -3.98 15.23
CA ARG A 211 6.94 -3.94 14.37
C ARG A 211 5.87 -3.00 14.91
N PHE A 212 5.64 -3.02 16.22
CA PHE A 212 4.68 -2.13 16.87
C PHE A 212 5.06 -0.65 16.66
N ASN A 213 6.35 -0.31 16.77
CA ASN A 213 6.82 1.04 16.52
C ASN A 213 6.66 1.44 15.04
N ASP A 214 6.86 0.50 14.10
CA ASP A 214 6.70 0.76 12.67
C ASP A 214 5.23 0.93 12.24
N ALA A 215 4.30 0.35 12.99
CA ALA A 215 2.87 0.61 12.81
C ALA A 215 2.53 2.08 13.10
N LEU A 216 3.26 2.71 14.01
CA LEU A 216 3.05 4.05 14.52
C LEU A 216 4.01 5.07 13.90
N ALA A 217 3.75 6.34 14.18
CA ALA A 217 4.58 7.46 13.79
C ALA A 217 5.88 7.47 14.59
N SER A 218 6.99 7.55 13.87
CA SER A 218 8.31 7.85 14.44
C SER A 218 8.90 9.05 13.73
N LEU A 219 9.81 9.76 14.40
CA LEU A 219 10.54 10.88 13.82
C LEU A 219 11.97 10.45 13.46
N ARG A 220 12.43 10.87 12.27
CA ARG A 220 13.85 10.82 11.88
C ARG A 220 14.33 12.19 11.44
N ILE A 221 15.64 12.35 11.43
CA ILE A 221 16.32 13.51 10.85
C ILE A 221 16.68 13.17 9.41
N ASN A 222 16.34 14.03 8.45
CA ASN A 222 16.72 13.87 7.05
C ASN A 222 18.14 14.42 6.77
N GLU A 223 18.62 14.30 5.54
CA GLU A 223 19.99 14.69 5.15
C GLU A 223 20.31 16.18 5.37
N ILE A 224 19.29 17.05 5.40
CA ILE A 224 19.42 18.49 5.60
C ILE A 224 19.16 18.93 7.05
N GLY A 225 18.94 17.97 7.96
CA GLY A 225 18.74 18.23 9.39
C GLY A 225 17.29 18.44 9.83
N ASP A 226 16.31 18.35 8.93
CA ASP A 226 14.90 18.50 9.26
C ASP A 226 14.34 17.22 9.86
N ARG A 227 13.40 17.39 10.80
CA ARG A 227 12.67 16.26 11.40
C ARG A 227 11.44 15.96 10.57
N ILE A 228 11.35 14.71 10.15
CA ILE A 228 10.26 14.18 9.33
C ILE A 228 9.72 12.91 9.96
N ILE A 229 8.46 12.58 9.66
CA ILE A 229 7.89 11.28 10.01
C ILE A 229 8.59 10.19 9.17
N SER A 230 9.07 9.13 9.82
CA SER A 230 9.72 7.97 9.20
C SER A 230 8.87 6.72 9.10
N ALA A 231 8.03 6.45 10.09
CA ALA A 231 7.11 5.31 10.12
C ALA A 231 5.67 5.81 10.28
N ARG A 232 4.69 4.96 9.95
CA ARG A 232 3.23 5.15 10.18
C ARG A 232 2.44 4.08 9.40
N MET A 233 2.91 2.84 9.38
CA MET A 233 2.37 1.82 8.46
C MET A 233 0.89 1.50 8.70
N PHE A 234 0.36 1.78 9.90
CA PHE A 234 -1.07 1.64 10.15
C PHE A 234 -1.91 2.63 9.34
N THR A 235 -1.47 3.88 9.26
CA THR A 235 -2.22 5.02 8.69
C THR A 235 -1.76 5.44 7.30
N LEU A 236 -0.63 4.89 6.82
CA LEU A 236 -0.12 5.03 5.46
C LEU A 236 0.26 3.67 4.91
N ARG A 237 -0.48 3.18 3.90
CA ARG A 237 -0.31 1.84 3.32
C ARG A 237 0.02 1.91 1.83
N ASN A 238 0.76 0.93 1.34
CA ASN A 238 1.03 0.68 -0.09
C ASN A 238 0.29 -0.56 -0.62
N VAL A 239 -0.52 -1.19 0.22
CA VAL A 239 -1.40 -2.31 -0.10
C VAL A 239 -2.84 -1.87 0.14
N LEU A 240 -3.75 -2.32 -0.73
CA LEU A 240 -5.18 -2.04 -0.61
C LEU A 240 -5.67 -2.44 0.79
N PRO A 241 -6.20 -1.50 1.59
CA PRO A 241 -6.79 -1.79 2.89
C PRO A 241 -8.01 -2.69 2.75
N GLU A 242 -8.44 -3.34 3.83
CA GLU A 242 -9.57 -4.27 3.83
C GLU A 242 -10.92 -3.54 3.71
N LYS A 243 -10.95 -2.31 4.21
CA LYS A 243 -12.12 -1.43 4.30
C LYS A 243 -11.81 -0.08 3.66
N SER A 244 -12.85 0.59 3.16
CA SER A 244 -12.75 1.93 2.58
C SER A 244 -12.44 3.02 3.62
N SER A 245 -12.74 2.76 4.89
CA SER A 245 -12.47 3.68 6.00
C SER A 245 -12.21 2.96 7.31
N ILE A 246 -11.74 3.77 8.27
CA ILE A 246 -11.52 3.40 9.66
C ILE A 246 -12.29 4.37 10.55
N GLU A 247 -12.97 3.85 11.56
CA GLU A 247 -13.57 4.65 12.63
C GLU A 247 -12.62 4.77 13.82
N TYR A 248 -12.47 5.98 14.36
CA TYR A 248 -11.66 6.27 15.54
C TYR A 248 -12.53 6.87 16.64
N SER A 249 -12.40 6.36 17.85
CA SER A 249 -12.99 6.95 19.05
C SER A 249 -11.90 7.58 19.91
N LEU A 250 -12.05 8.87 20.19
CA LEU A 250 -11.08 9.69 20.90
C LEU A 250 -11.53 10.09 22.30
N LEU A 251 -10.57 10.23 23.21
CA LEU A 251 -10.71 10.88 24.50
C LEU A 251 -9.71 12.07 24.55
N CYS A 252 -10.23 13.29 24.57
CA CYS A 252 -9.43 14.52 24.59
C CYS A 252 -9.36 15.15 26.00
N ALA A 253 -8.50 16.15 26.20
CA ALA A 253 -8.15 16.77 27.51
C ALA A 253 -9.29 17.38 28.35
N ASN A 254 -10.55 17.30 27.91
CA ASN A 254 -11.75 17.75 28.62
C ASN A 254 -12.75 16.60 28.88
N ASP A 255 -12.28 15.35 28.83
CA ASP A 255 -13.11 14.13 28.86
C ASP A 255 -14.20 14.10 27.77
N ILE A 256 -13.96 14.85 26.67
CA ILE A 256 -14.84 14.86 25.52
C ILE A 256 -14.54 13.61 24.71
N ASN A 257 -15.50 12.68 24.72
CA ASN A 257 -15.51 11.55 23.82
C ASN A 257 -16.05 11.98 22.46
N THR A 258 -15.25 11.78 21.42
CA THR A 258 -15.66 12.01 20.03
C THR A 258 -15.39 10.77 19.20
N THR A 259 -16.16 10.60 18.13
CA THR A 259 -15.93 9.55 17.15
C THR A 259 -15.95 10.18 15.78
N PHE A 260 -15.03 9.77 14.92
CA PHE A 260 -15.03 10.16 13.52
C PHE A 260 -14.63 8.98 12.63
N THR A 261 -15.14 8.99 11.41
CA THR A 261 -14.76 8.03 10.37
C THR A 261 -13.83 8.71 9.38
N ARG A 262 -12.78 7.99 8.98
CA ARG A 262 -11.77 8.49 8.06
C ARG A 262 -11.64 7.56 6.86
N GLU A 263 -12.04 8.07 5.70
CA GLU A 263 -11.82 7.42 4.41
C GLU A 263 -10.34 7.53 4.00
N TRP A 264 -9.87 6.54 3.25
CA TRP A 264 -8.52 6.59 2.68
C TRP A 264 -8.43 7.67 1.59
N LYS A 265 -7.47 8.58 1.72
CA LYS A 265 -6.97 9.36 0.59
C LYS A 265 -6.06 8.45 -0.23
N ILE A 266 -6.51 8.14 -1.44
CA ILE A 266 -5.83 7.20 -2.32
C ILE A 266 -5.17 7.99 -3.43
N GLY A 267 -3.85 8.07 -3.42
CA GLY A 267 -3.09 8.75 -4.46
C GLY A 267 -2.27 7.76 -5.30
N SER A 268 -1.88 8.19 -6.51
CA SER A 268 -0.88 7.55 -7.35
C SER A 268 -0.12 8.56 -8.19
N VAL A 269 1.18 8.34 -8.39
CA VAL A 269 1.98 9.09 -9.38
C VAL A 269 1.82 8.55 -10.80
N TYR A 270 0.95 7.54 -10.99
CA TYR A 270 0.79 6.80 -12.23
C TYR A 270 -0.59 6.96 -12.87
N TYR A 271 -1.43 7.89 -12.39
CA TYR A 271 -2.78 8.10 -12.92
C TYR A 271 -2.82 8.38 -14.42
N ASP A 272 -1.77 8.98 -14.97
CA ASP A 272 -1.63 9.34 -16.39
C ASP A 272 -1.09 8.22 -17.27
N ARG A 273 -0.78 7.04 -16.71
CA ARG A 273 -0.13 5.93 -17.42
C ARG A 273 -1.08 4.82 -17.85
N PHE A 274 -2.37 4.96 -17.59
CA PHE A 274 -3.39 4.01 -18.01
C PHE A 274 -4.72 4.71 -18.27
N ASN A 275 -5.51 4.22 -19.23
CA ASN A 275 -6.88 4.68 -19.45
C ASN A 275 -7.92 3.56 -19.30
N THR A 276 -7.50 2.30 -19.27
CA THR A 276 -8.36 1.11 -19.20
C THR A 276 -7.71 0.03 -18.35
N THR A 277 -8.46 -1.02 -18.05
CA THR A 277 -7.95 -2.23 -17.38
C THR A 277 -6.83 -2.89 -18.19
N ASP A 278 -6.98 -2.97 -19.52
CA ASP A 278 -5.95 -3.55 -20.40
C ASP A 278 -4.68 -2.68 -20.43
N ASP A 279 -4.83 -1.35 -20.47
CA ASP A 279 -3.69 -0.43 -20.39
C ASP A 279 -2.94 -0.61 -19.07
N PHE A 280 -3.67 -0.68 -17.95
CA PHE A 280 -3.09 -0.89 -16.63
C PHE A 280 -2.30 -2.20 -16.57
N ARG A 281 -2.89 -3.29 -17.07
CA ARG A 281 -2.24 -4.61 -17.12
C ARG A 281 -0.95 -4.58 -17.92
N ASN A 282 -1.01 -4.02 -19.12
CA ASN A 282 0.12 -3.93 -20.02
C ASN A 282 1.22 -3.04 -19.44
N ALA A 283 0.85 -1.92 -18.80
CA ALA A 283 1.80 -0.98 -18.24
C ALA A 283 2.52 -1.53 -17.00
N PHE A 284 1.83 -2.23 -16.10
CA PHE A 284 2.34 -2.52 -14.76
C PHE A 284 2.50 -4.00 -14.42
N CYS A 285 1.85 -4.89 -15.15
CA CYS A 285 1.76 -6.31 -14.78
C CYS A 285 2.50 -7.21 -15.79
N LEU A 286 2.56 -6.82 -17.07
CA LEU A 286 3.20 -7.60 -18.14
C LEU A 286 4.54 -7.05 -18.63
N LYS A 287 4.82 -5.75 -18.44
CA LYS A 287 6.07 -5.14 -18.89
C LYS A 287 7.22 -5.44 -17.91
N ASN A 288 8.27 -6.06 -18.44
CA ASN A 288 9.59 -6.23 -17.80
C ASN A 288 10.51 -5.00 -17.98
N GLU A 289 10.00 -3.89 -18.53
CA GLU A 289 10.78 -2.66 -18.57
C GLU A 289 10.92 -2.16 -17.13
N ILE A 290 12.17 -1.92 -16.71
CA ILE A 290 12.48 -1.19 -15.48
C ILE A 290 11.77 0.17 -15.64
N ILE A 291 10.56 0.28 -15.13
CA ILE A 291 9.94 1.57 -14.90
C ILE A 291 10.92 2.24 -13.96
N ASP A 292 11.53 3.32 -14.40
CA ASP A 292 12.42 4.11 -13.56
C ASP A 292 11.66 4.52 -12.30
N GLU A 293 11.86 3.77 -11.21
CA GLU A 293 11.23 4.00 -9.91
C GLU A 293 11.80 5.26 -9.25
N SER A 294 12.72 5.98 -9.91
CA SER A 294 13.16 7.32 -9.49
C SER A 294 12.07 8.39 -9.63
N VAL A 295 10.86 8.03 -10.09
CA VAL A 295 9.68 8.89 -9.89
C VAL A 295 9.39 8.95 -8.40
N ASN A 296 9.95 10.00 -7.79
CA ASN A 296 9.80 10.42 -6.41
C ASN A 296 8.33 10.32 -5.95
N VAL A 297 7.99 9.18 -5.36
CA VAL A 297 6.79 8.98 -4.53
C VAL A 297 6.72 10.07 -3.43
N SER A 298 7.87 10.67 -3.10
CA SER A 298 8.03 11.78 -2.17
C SER A 298 7.22 13.04 -2.49
N LYS A 299 6.76 13.25 -3.72
CA LYS A 299 5.97 14.46 -4.08
C LYS A 299 4.49 14.35 -3.72
N MET A 300 3.95 13.14 -3.60
CA MET A 300 2.52 12.95 -3.35
C MET A 300 2.16 13.03 -1.86
N PHE A 301 3.18 12.91 -1.01
CA PHE A 301 3.12 13.18 0.43
C PHE A 301 4.45 13.79 0.84
N GLU A 302 4.66 15.07 0.52
CA GLU A 302 5.86 15.77 1.02
C GLU A 302 5.90 15.63 2.55
N PRO A 303 7.01 15.14 3.12
CA PRO A 303 7.08 14.93 4.55
C PRO A 303 6.98 16.27 5.27
N LYS A 304 5.94 16.42 6.11
CA LYS A 304 5.78 17.59 6.97
C LYS A 304 7.03 17.75 7.85
N ILE A 305 7.60 18.95 7.82
CA ILE A 305 8.75 19.30 8.65
C ILE A 305 8.23 19.72 10.03
N TYR A 306 8.64 19.00 11.06
CA TYR A 306 8.28 19.33 12.43
C TYR A 306 9.38 20.19 13.04
N ASN A 307 9.10 21.47 13.30
CA ASN A 307 10.07 22.46 13.83
C ASN A 307 9.97 22.78 15.33
N LYS A 308 9.09 22.09 16.08
CA LYS A 308 8.89 22.37 17.52
C LYS A 308 10.14 22.04 18.36
N PRO A 309 10.74 22.97 19.13
CA PRO A 309 11.86 22.64 20.00
C PRO A 309 11.46 21.51 20.97
N MET A 310 12.39 20.55 21.21
CA MET A 310 12.17 19.59 22.31
C MET A 310 12.13 20.41 23.59
N VAL A 311 10.99 20.40 24.28
CA VAL A 311 10.96 20.83 25.68
C VAL A 311 11.81 19.80 26.41
N GLU A 312 12.86 20.24 27.11
CA GLU A 312 13.67 19.34 27.93
C GLU A 312 12.74 18.53 28.82
N CYS A 313 12.90 17.20 28.81
CA CYS A 313 12.28 16.36 29.81
C CYS A 313 12.88 16.79 31.16
N GLU A 314 12.12 17.52 31.96
CA GLU A 314 12.46 17.69 33.38
C GLU A 314 12.38 16.30 34.03
N LEU A 315 13.56 15.72 34.29
CA LEU A 315 13.74 14.48 35.05
C LEU A 315 13.62 14.74 36.55
#